data_AF-A0A378IJK0-F1
#
_entry.id   AF-A0A378IJK0-F1
#
_cell.length_a   1.000
_cell.length_b   1.000
_cell.length_c   1.000
_cell.angle_alpha   90.00
_cell.angle_beta   90.00
_cell.angle_gamma   90.00
#
_symmetry.space_group_name_H-M   'P 1'
#
loop_
_entity.id
_entity.type
_entity.pdbx_description
1 polymer ?
#
loop_
_entity_poly.entity_id
_entity_poly.type
_entity_poly.pdbx_seq_one_letter_code
_entity_poly.pdbx_strand_id
1 'polypeptide(L)'
;MVYENMFSKLLKGISLVTAGYMTHKLMNEIQREHAIKTKEGITHCEDLVKAPSEFEEIGKPIHGTLSSSYVRHKETGQMYVKKGAHSREDIVKELMISNALHEIRKEQPECLIMQTKNRNGFQYHTLSRKFDNTQDVEEFVRQGKTDELKKKQAVGLEETLITDHIIGKQSDTKLANMIVRDDGDKLIFTTIDNERAVTPTGLSFFHPTSPTYPINKLALIRSIHDLSEKSDDNQAGLAGDPRAKEFGELAESVMENEKIDNYYQKLARTNLDPVIDQCNRLAKASNNGLVKQSDCVGYQLFFKEMQKRAGEQIENSKIRNTNSV
;
A
#
# COMPACT_ATOMS: atom_id res chain seq x y z
N MET A 1 -37.20 -11.08 35.36
CA MET A 1 -37.17 -12.44 34.76
C MET A 1 -37.69 -12.55 33.32
N VAL A 2 -38.67 -11.76 32.84
CA VAL A 2 -39.12 -11.84 31.42
C VAL A 2 -38.23 -11.04 30.45
N TYR A 3 -37.63 -9.93 30.91
CA TYR A 3 -36.80 -9.04 30.08
C TYR A 3 -35.41 -9.61 29.73
N GLU A 4 -34.78 -10.38 30.62
CA GLU A 4 -33.45 -10.99 30.37
C GLU A 4 -33.50 -12.05 29.25
N ASN A 5 -34.59 -12.81 29.17
CA ASN A 5 -34.79 -13.83 28.14
C ASN A 5 -35.01 -13.22 26.74
N MET A 6 -35.54 -12.00 26.67
CA MET A 6 -35.78 -11.30 25.40
C MET A 6 -34.49 -10.65 24.88
N PHE A 7 -33.70 -10.05 25.76
CA PHE A 7 -32.39 -9.47 25.42
C PHE A 7 -31.38 -10.53 24.97
N SER A 8 -31.36 -11.69 25.66
CA SER A 8 -30.50 -12.82 25.29
C SER A 8 -30.84 -13.38 23.90
N LYS A 9 -32.13 -13.46 23.55
CA LYS A 9 -32.56 -13.89 22.20
C LYS A 9 -32.20 -12.87 21.12
N LEU A 10 -32.31 -11.58 21.41
CA LEU A 10 -31.93 -10.51 20.47
C LEU A 10 -30.41 -10.51 20.21
N LEU A 11 -29.60 -10.63 21.26
CA LEU A 11 -28.14 -10.72 21.17
C LEU A 11 -27.68 -11.98 20.42
N LYS A 12 -28.33 -13.13 20.65
CA LYS A 12 -28.08 -14.37 19.90
C LYS A 12 -28.49 -14.26 18.43
N GLY A 13 -29.57 -13.54 18.14
CA GLY A 13 -29.99 -13.25 16.76
C GLY A 13 -28.97 -12.37 16.04
N ILE A 14 -28.49 -11.31 16.68
CA ILE A 14 -27.46 -10.43 16.12
C ILE A 14 -26.15 -11.19 15.91
N SER A 15 -25.72 -12.02 16.88
CA SER A 15 -24.47 -12.79 16.75
C SER A 15 -24.54 -13.87 15.67
N LEU A 16 -25.70 -14.51 15.46
CA LEU A 16 -25.91 -15.45 14.35
C LEU A 16 -25.91 -14.73 12.99
N VAL A 17 -26.45 -13.51 12.91
CA VAL A 17 -26.43 -12.71 11.68
C VAL A 17 -25.02 -12.20 11.38
N THR A 18 -24.24 -11.73 12.37
CA THR A 18 -22.84 -11.34 12.15
C THR A 18 -21.94 -12.53 11.88
N ALA A 19 -22.16 -13.69 12.52
CA ALA A 19 -21.44 -14.92 12.20
C ALA A 19 -21.80 -15.44 10.80
N GLY A 20 -23.08 -15.37 10.40
CA GLY A 20 -23.53 -15.71 9.05
C GLY A 20 -22.95 -14.76 7.99
N TYR A 21 -22.90 -13.46 8.29
CA TYR A 21 -22.26 -12.46 7.43
C TYR A 21 -20.76 -12.68 7.33
N MET A 22 -20.07 -12.94 8.45
CA MET A 22 -18.63 -13.24 8.45
C MET A 22 -18.34 -14.54 7.72
N THR A 23 -19.12 -15.60 7.92
CA THR A 23 -18.93 -16.88 7.22
C THR A 23 -19.21 -16.74 5.72
N HIS A 24 -20.23 -15.96 5.33
CA HIS A 24 -20.48 -15.63 3.92
C HIS A 24 -19.37 -14.78 3.31
N LYS A 25 -18.83 -13.81 4.06
CA LYS A 25 -17.69 -12.98 3.64
C LYS A 25 -16.42 -13.82 3.50
N LEU A 26 -16.17 -14.74 4.45
CA LEU A 26 -15.04 -15.67 4.45
C LEU A 26 -15.15 -16.71 3.33
N MET A 27 -16.34 -17.28 3.09
CA MET A 27 -16.57 -18.20 1.96
C MET A 27 -16.46 -17.49 0.61
N ASN A 28 -16.90 -16.23 0.50
CA ASN A 28 -16.64 -15.41 -0.67
C ASN A 28 -15.15 -15.08 -0.80
N GLU A 29 -14.42 -14.83 0.29
CA GLU A 29 -12.96 -14.60 0.29
C GLU A 29 -12.19 -15.86 -0.13
N ILE A 30 -12.64 -17.06 0.25
CA ILE A 30 -12.02 -18.34 -0.14
C ILE A 30 -12.36 -18.73 -1.60
N GLN A 31 -13.52 -18.33 -2.13
CA GLN A 31 -13.86 -18.49 -3.56
C GLN A 31 -13.28 -17.39 -4.48
N ARG A 32 -12.64 -16.36 -3.91
CA ARG A 32 -12.14 -15.14 -4.58
C ARG A 32 -10.72 -15.25 -5.14
N GLU A 33 -10.21 -16.45 -5.40
CA GLU A 33 -9.02 -16.63 -6.26
C GLU A 33 -9.30 -16.33 -7.75
N HIS A 34 -10.52 -15.96 -8.13
CA HIS A 34 -10.93 -15.98 -9.52
C HIS A 34 -11.43 -14.64 -10.02
N ALA A 35 -10.51 -13.91 -10.66
CA ALA A 35 -10.72 -12.97 -11.74
C ALA A 35 -11.91 -12.01 -11.56
N ILE A 36 -11.63 -10.72 -11.40
CA ILE A 36 -12.61 -9.67 -11.69
C ILE A 36 -12.97 -9.81 -13.18
N LYS A 37 -14.08 -10.51 -13.45
CA LYS A 37 -14.57 -10.85 -14.78
C LYS A 37 -15.48 -9.73 -15.26
N THR A 38 -14.95 -8.83 -16.06
CA THR A 38 -15.79 -7.91 -16.86
C THR A 38 -15.97 -8.50 -18.24
N LYS A 39 -17.18 -8.40 -18.81
CA LYS A 39 -17.43 -8.79 -20.21
C LYS A 39 -16.78 -7.81 -21.21
N GLU A 40 -16.49 -6.60 -20.73
CA GLU A 40 -15.92 -5.50 -21.50
C GLU A 40 -14.43 -5.40 -21.22
N GLY A 41 -13.63 -5.32 -22.29
CA GLY A 41 -12.20 -5.09 -22.22
C GLY A 41 -11.93 -3.62 -22.44
N ILE A 42 -10.91 -3.10 -21.75
CA ILE A 42 -10.46 -1.73 -21.87
C ILE A 42 -9.56 -1.64 -23.12
N THR A 43 -9.98 -0.87 -24.11
CA THR A 43 -9.25 -0.66 -25.38
C THR A 43 -8.71 0.75 -25.54
N HIS A 44 -8.99 1.65 -24.58
CA HIS A 44 -8.66 3.07 -24.67
C HIS A 44 -8.07 3.58 -23.33
N CYS A 45 -6.89 3.08 -22.96
CA CYS A 45 -6.04 3.53 -21.83
C CYS A 45 -4.67 2.83 -21.92
N GLU A 46 -4.04 2.81 -23.11
CA GLU A 46 -2.84 1.99 -23.38
C GLU A 46 -1.61 2.38 -22.56
N ASP A 47 -1.59 3.60 -22.01
CA ASP A 47 -0.59 4.06 -21.06
C ASP A 47 -0.68 3.34 -19.69
N LEU A 48 -1.86 2.84 -19.32
CA LEU A 48 -2.14 2.24 -18.01
C LEU A 48 -2.53 0.76 -18.08
N VAL A 49 -3.25 0.36 -19.13
CA VAL A 49 -3.75 -0.99 -19.32
C VAL A 49 -2.98 -1.65 -20.43
N LYS A 50 -2.26 -2.71 -20.08
CA LYS A 50 -1.35 -3.43 -20.97
C LYS A 50 -1.86 -4.83 -21.29
N ALA A 51 -1.59 -5.27 -22.50
CA ALA A 51 -1.86 -6.62 -22.94
C ALA A 51 -0.75 -7.59 -22.46
N PRO A 52 -1.08 -8.84 -22.10
CA PRO A 52 -0.09 -9.84 -21.71
C PRO A 52 0.97 -10.10 -22.78
N SER A 53 0.62 -9.89 -24.06
CA SER A 53 1.53 -10.06 -25.20
C SER A 53 2.71 -9.10 -25.18
N GLU A 54 2.60 -7.96 -24.50
CA GLU A 54 3.68 -6.95 -24.34
C GLU A 54 4.79 -7.43 -23.40
N PHE A 55 4.57 -8.53 -22.67
CA PHE A 55 5.48 -9.02 -21.64
C PHE A 55 5.97 -10.44 -21.88
N GLU A 56 7.14 -10.74 -21.34
CA GLU A 56 7.66 -12.09 -21.13
C GLU A 56 7.65 -12.42 -19.63
N GLU A 57 7.28 -13.64 -19.25
CA GLU A 57 7.40 -14.11 -17.86
C GLU A 57 8.84 -14.56 -17.61
N ILE A 58 9.49 -13.97 -16.61
CA ILE A 58 10.93 -14.14 -16.33
C ILE A 58 11.20 -14.86 -15.00
N GLY A 59 10.17 -15.20 -14.23
CA GLY A 59 10.30 -15.94 -12.98
C GLY A 59 9.16 -15.69 -12.01
N LYS A 60 9.34 -16.10 -10.76
CA LYS A 60 8.38 -15.90 -9.67
C LYS A 60 9.09 -15.34 -8.44
N PRO A 61 8.42 -14.51 -7.64
CA PRO A 61 8.94 -14.09 -6.33
C PRO A 61 9.18 -15.30 -5.42
N ILE A 62 10.22 -15.21 -4.58
CA ILE A 62 10.53 -16.22 -3.56
C ILE A 62 9.48 -16.18 -2.42
N HIS A 63 8.94 -14.99 -2.15
CA HIS A 63 7.93 -14.73 -1.13
C HIS A 63 6.75 -13.93 -1.71
N GLY A 64 5.53 -14.17 -1.19
CA GLY A 64 4.29 -13.54 -1.65
C GLY A 64 3.11 -14.52 -1.63
N THR A 65 1.95 -14.05 -1.15
CA THR A 65 0.76 -14.87 -0.88
C THR A 65 -0.17 -15.04 -2.08
N LEU A 66 -0.13 -14.10 -3.03
CA LEU A 66 -0.98 -14.10 -4.22
C LEU A 66 -0.18 -14.53 -5.45
N SER A 67 -0.82 -15.23 -6.39
CA SER A 67 -0.29 -15.67 -7.70
C SER A 67 0.59 -14.62 -8.39
N SER A 68 1.86 -14.58 -8.01
CA SER A 68 2.79 -13.53 -8.42
C SER A 68 3.81 -14.09 -9.39
N SER A 69 4.07 -13.34 -10.46
CA SER A 69 5.17 -13.62 -11.38
C SER A 69 5.94 -12.34 -11.68
N TYR A 70 7.23 -12.49 -11.96
CA TYR A 70 8.02 -11.43 -12.54
C TYR A 70 7.83 -11.44 -14.04
N VAL A 71 7.48 -10.29 -14.58
CA VAL A 71 7.31 -10.09 -16.02
C VAL A 71 8.20 -8.96 -16.50
N ARG A 72 8.74 -9.07 -17.71
CA ARG A 72 9.54 -8.04 -18.35
C ARG A 72 8.82 -7.50 -19.58
N HIS A 73 8.71 -6.19 -19.69
CA HIS A 73 8.18 -5.53 -20.87
C HIS A 73 9.15 -5.73 -22.03
N LYS A 74 8.68 -6.27 -23.16
CA LYS A 74 9.55 -6.67 -24.28
C LYS A 74 10.28 -5.49 -24.92
N GLU A 75 9.64 -4.33 -25.01
CA GLU A 75 10.23 -3.15 -25.65
C GLU A 75 11.15 -2.34 -24.72
N THR A 76 10.68 -2.01 -23.50
CA THR A 76 11.43 -1.14 -22.58
C THR A 76 12.43 -1.90 -21.71
N GLY A 77 12.34 -3.23 -21.64
CA GLY A 77 13.13 -4.06 -20.73
C GLY A 77 12.76 -3.90 -19.25
N GLN A 78 11.76 -3.08 -18.93
CA GLN A 78 11.35 -2.83 -17.55
C GLN A 78 10.69 -4.07 -16.94
N MET A 79 11.08 -4.40 -15.71
CA MET A 79 10.53 -5.50 -14.94
C MET A 79 9.38 -5.04 -14.04
N TYR A 80 8.39 -5.91 -13.87
CA TYR A 80 7.23 -5.69 -13.03
C TYR A 80 6.95 -6.95 -12.20
N VAL A 81 6.41 -6.72 -11.01
CA VAL A 81 5.76 -7.77 -10.22
C VAL A 81 4.30 -7.80 -10.63
N LYS A 82 3.89 -8.86 -11.33
CA LYS A 82 2.50 -9.12 -11.66
C LYS A 82 1.84 -9.74 -10.44
N LYS A 83 0.82 -9.09 -9.88
CA LYS A 83 0.05 -9.59 -8.75
C LYS A 83 -1.42 -9.77 -9.12
N GLY A 84 -2.02 -10.87 -8.66
CA GLY A 84 -3.47 -10.97 -8.55
C GLY A 84 -4.00 -10.06 -7.45
N ALA A 85 -5.32 -9.93 -7.34
CA ALA A 85 -5.98 -9.19 -6.28
C ALA A 85 -7.25 -9.93 -5.84
N HIS A 86 -7.61 -9.79 -4.57
CA HIS A 86 -8.79 -10.44 -3.98
C HIS A 86 -10.11 -9.77 -4.40
N SER A 87 -10.06 -8.48 -4.76
CA SER A 87 -11.22 -7.71 -5.16
C SER A 87 -10.89 -6.63 -6.17
N ARG A 88 -11.93 -6.09 -6.82
CA ARG A 88 -11.83 -4.94 -7.71
C ARG A 88 -11.31 -3.72 -6.96
N GLU A 89 -11.81 -3.52 -5.75
CA GLU A 89 -11.40 -2.45 -4.85
C GLU A 89 -9.89 -2.50 -4.57
N ASP A 90 -9.31 -3.68 -4.40
CA ASP A 90 -7.87 -3.83 -4.14
C ASP A 90 -7.02 -3.47 -5.37
N ILE A 91 -7.46 -3.83 -6.59
CA ILE A 91 -6.78 -3.37 -7.82
C ILE A 91 -6.81 -1.85 -7.93
N VAL A 92 -7.99 -1.25 -7.76
CA VAL A 92 -8.14 0.21 -7.86
C VAL A 92 -7.32 0.89 -6.77
N LYS A 93 -7.29 0.35 -5.56
CA LYS A 93 -6.53 0.91 -4.46
C LYS A 93 -5.02 0.84 -4.70
N GLU A 94 -4.51 -0.32 -5.07
CA GLU A 94 -3.09 -0.49 -5.41
C GLU A 94 -2.69 0.47 -6.53
N LEU A 95 -3.51 0.58 -7.59
CA LEU A 95 -3.26 1.49 -8.70
C LEU A 95 -3.22 2.96 -8.25
N MET A 96 -4.28 3.41 -7.59
CA MET A 96 -4.46 4.83 -7.25
C MET A 96 -3.44 5.29 -6.20
N ILE A 97 -3.21 4.48 -5.16
CA ILE A 97 -2.25 4.83 -4.11
C ILE A 97 -0.82 4.78 -4.68
N SER A 98 -0.43 3.70 -5.36
CA SER A 98 0.97 3.58 -5.83
C SER A 98 1.34 4.68 -6.83
N ASN A 99 0.43 5.05 -7.73
CA ASN A 99 0.69 6.14 -8.69
C ASN A 99 0.69 7.52 -8.01
N ALA A 100 -0.15 7.77 -7.00
CA ALA A 100 -0.06 9.00 -6.20
C ALA A 100 1.27 9.09 -5.44
N LEU A 101 1.72 7.98 -4.85
CA LEU A 101 3.02 7.92 -4.18
C LEU A 101 4.18 8.11 -5.16
N HIS A 102 4.07 7.59 -6.38
CA HIS A 102 5.05 7.82 -7.45
C HIS A 102 5.10 9.29 -7.88
N GLU A 103 3.97 9.99 -7.96
CA GLU A 103 3.94 11.43 -8.21
C GLU A 103 4.58 12.24 -7.08
N ILE A 104 4.37 11.83 -5.82
CA ILE A 104 5.03 12.46 -4.67
C ILE A 104 6.52 12.14 -4.68
N ARG A 105 6.94 10.93 -5.03
CA ARG A 105 8.33 10.48 -5.01
C ARG A 105 8.57 9.44 -6.10
N LYS A 106 9.34 9.82 -7.13
CA LYS A 106 9.57 9.01 -8.34
C LYS A 106 10.33 7.70 -8.10
N GLU A 107 10.98 7.56 -6.96
CA GLU A 107 11.59 6.31 -6.50
C GLU A 107 10.53 5.26 -6.11
N GLN A 108 9.32 5.67 -5.71
CA GLN A 108 8.22 4.74 -5.42
C GLN A 108 7.84 3.96 -6.70
N PRO A 109 7.57 2.65 -6.61
CA PRO A 109 7.06 1.90 -7.75
C PRO A 109 5.72 2.47 -8.26
N GLU A 110 5.66 2.79 -9.55
CA GLU A 110 4.39 2.98 -10.23
C GLU A 110 3.66 1.63 -10.41
N CYS A 111 2.35 1.72 -10.66
CA CYS A 111 1.48 0.58 -10.87
C CYS A 111 0.72 0.72 -12.20
N LEU A 112 0.72 -0.36 -12.98
CA LEU A 112 -0.07 -0.51 -14.20
C LEU A 112 -1.08 -1.65 -14.04
N ILE A 113 -1.97 -1.82 -15.00
CA ILE A 113 -2.92 -2.93 -15.07
C ILE A 113 -2.56 -3.83 -16.25
N MET A 114 -2.46 -5.14 -16.02
CA MET A 114 -2.43 -6.14 -17.09
C MET A 114 -3.83 -6.74 -17.28
N GLN A 115 -4.36 -6.68 -18.50
CA GLN A 115 -5.67 -7.23 -18.85
C GLN A 115 -5.54 -8.51 -19.68
N THR A 116 -5.90 -9.65 -19.11
CA THR A 116 -5.89 -10.96 -19.78
C THR A 116 -7.29 -11.35 -20.24
N LYS A 117 -7.49 -11.65 -21.52
CA LYS A 117 -8.77 -12.20 -22.02
C LYS A 117 -8.95 -13.64 -21.51
N ASN A 118 -10.14 -13.96 -21.00
CA ASN A 118 -10.54 -15.30 -20.60
C ASN A 118 -11.84 -15.71 -21.32
N ARG A 119 -12.31 -16.95 -21.11
CA ARG A 119 -13.52 -17.47 -21.77
C ARG A 119 -14.79 -16.66 -21.46
N ASN A 120 -14.83 -15.98 -20.32
CA ASN A 120 -16.03 -15.30 -19.79
C ASN A 120 -15.85 -13.78 -19.67
N GLY A 121 -14.86 -13.19 -20.36
CA GLY A 121 -14.54 -11.77 -20.27
C GLY A 121 -13.04 -11.51 -20.13
N PHE A 122 -12.69 -10.61 -19.21
CA PHE A 122 -11.31 -10.21 -18.94
C PHE A 122 -10.95 -10.45 -17.47
N GLN A 123 -9.65 -10.62 -17.21
CA GLN A 123 -9.08 -10.73 -15.87
C GLN A 123 -7.99 -9.67 -15.74
N TYR A 124 -7.99 -8.96 -14.62
CA TYR A 124 -7.04 -7.89 -14.35
C TYR A 124 -6.02 -8.31 -13.31
N HIS A 125 -4.79 -7.85 -13.49
CA HIS A 125 -3.69 -7.98 -12.54
C HIS A 125 -3.03 -6.61 -12.39
N THR A 126 -2.47 -6.31 -11.22
CA THR A 126 -1.61 -5.14 -11.04
C THR A 126 -0.20 -5.50 -11.48
N LEU A 127 0.50 -4.51 -12.04
CA LEU A 127 1.91 -4.59 -12.42
C LEU A 127 2.65 -3.49 -11.65
N SER A 128 3.24 -3.84 -10.51
CA SER A 128 4.07 -2.90 -9.74
C SER A 128 5.49 -2.90 -10.30
N ARG A 129 6.06 -1.73 -10.62
CA ARG A 129 7.42 -1.64 -11.18
C ARG A 129 8.44 -2.27 -10.22
N LYS A 130 9.29 -3.16 -10.75
CA LYS A 130 10.41 -3.75 -10.00
C LYS A 130 11.74 -3.18 -10.48
N PHE A 131 12.40 -2.38 -9.66
CA PHE A 131 13.75 -1.92 -9.96
C PHE A 131 14.79 -3.05 -9.79
N ASP A 132 15.95 -2.87 -10.43
CA ASP A 132 17.11 -3.75 -10.23
C ASP A 132 17.61 -3.66 -8.79
N ASN A 133 18.37 -4.65 -8.33
CA ASN A 133 18.97 -4.70 -6.99
C ASN A 133 17.99 -4.40 -5.83
N THR A 134 16.72 -4.75 -6.03
CA THR A 134 15.64 -4.52 -5.08
C THR A 134 15.22 -5.83 -4.43
N GLN A 135 15.11 -5.82 -3.10
CA GLN A 135 14.60 -6.90 -2.25
C GLN A 135 13.71 -6.35 -1.14
N ASP A 136 12.94 -7.22 -0.48
CA ASP A 136 12.14 -6.85 0.68
C ASP A 136 13.07 -6.50 1.87
N VAL A 137 12.67 -5.54 2.70
CA VAL A 137 13.48 -5.15 3.88
C VAL A 137 13.55 -6.31 4.87
N GLU A 138 12.51 -7.15 4.96
CA GLU A 138 12.54 -8.37 5.78
C GLU A 138 13.73 -9.27 5.38
N GLU A 139 13.93 -9.51 4.09
CA GLU A 139 15.02 -10.35 3.59
C GLU A 139 16.38 -9.67 3.76
N PHE A 140 16.46 -8.35 3.56
CA PHE A 140 17.67 -7.57 3.87
C PHE A 140 18.10 -7.74 5.34
N VAL A 141 17.14 -7.73 6.27
CA VAL A 141 17.40 -7.97 7.70
C VAL A 141 17.78 -9.43 7.96
N ARG A 142 17.09 -10.41 7.35
CA ARG A 142 17.42 -11.84 7.48
C ARG A 142 18.86 -12.14 7.04
N GLN A 143 19.34 -11.47 6.00
CA GLN A 143 20.70 -11.60 5.49
C GLN A 143 21.77 -10.92 6.36
N GLY A 144 21.38 -10.22 7.43
CA GLY A 144 22.32 -9.53 8.32
C GLY A 144 22.99 -8.32 7.67
N LYS A 145 22.33 -7.67 6.70
CA LYS A 145 22.86 -6.51 5.97
C LYS A 145 22.56 -5.17 6.66
N THR A 146 22.00 -5.19 7.87
CA THR A 146 21.59 -4.01 8.66
C THR A 146 22.72 -2.98 8.83
N ASP A 147 23.95 -3.43 8.99
CA ASP A 147 25.14 -2.56 9.09
C ASP A 147 25.41 -1.71 7.83
N GLU A 148 24.82 -2.05 6.68
CA GLU A 148 24.92 -1.20 5.49
C GLU A 148 24.25 0.16 5.69
N LEU A 149 23.27 0.28 6.60
CA LEU A 149 22.66 1.56 6.97
C LEU A 149 23.67 2.57 7.53
N LYS A 150 24.77 2.10 8.14
CA LYS A 150 25.85 2.97 8.65
C LYS A 150 26.84 3.38 7.54
N LYS A 151 26.90 2.61 6.46
CA LYS A 151 27.92 2.74 5.41
C LYS A 151 27.40 3.47 4.18
N LYS A 152 26.09 3.39 3.94
CA LYS A 152 25.40 3.95 2.78
C LYS A 152 24.39 4.99 3.24
N GLN A 153 24.09 5.94 2.36
CA GLN A 153 23.05 6.91 2.63
C GLN A 153 21.68 6.22 2.55
N ALA A 154 20.94 6.19 3.67
CA ALA A 154 19.54 5.79 3.67
C ALA A 154 18.68 6.92 3.06
N VAL A 155 17.94 6.61 2.01
CA VAL A 155 17.06 7.56 1.31
C VAL A 155 15.65 7.02 1.37
N GLY A 156 14.71 7.85 1.81
CA GLY A 156 13.30 7.51 1.71
C GLY A 156 12.73 6.66 2.85
N LEU A 157 13.50 6.42 3.92
CA LEU A 157 13.12 5.53 5.01
C LEU A 157 11.99 6.14 5.85
N GLU A 158 12.15 7.40 6.26
CA GLU A 158 11.13 8.19 6.94
C GLU A 158 9.86 8.29 6.11
N GLU A 159 10.00 8.66 4.85
CA GLU A 159 8.88 8.90 3.94
C GLU A 159 8.10 7.62 3.66
N THR A 160 8.78 6.48 3.58
CA THR A 160 8.15 5.15 3.46
C THR A 160 7.27 4.86 4.66
N LEU A 161 7.79 5.06 5.87
CA LEU A 161 7.02 4.82 7.10
C LEU A 161 5.88 5.81 7.26
N ILE A 162 6.11 7.10 7.01
CA ILE A 162 5.04 8.13 7.06
C ILE A 162 3.92 7.77 6.08
N THR A 163 4.28 7.28 4.89
CA THR A 163 3.32 6.92 3.86
C THR A 163 2.31 5.90 4.35
N ASP A 164 2.76 4.82 5.00
CA ASP A 164 1.85 3.81 5.54
C ASP A 164 0.87 4.41 6.57
N HIS A 165 1.32 5.38 7.36
CA HIS A 165 0.45 6.08 8.32
C HIS A 165 -0.60 6.98 7.66
N ILE A 166 -0.21 7.79 6.67
CA ILE A 166 -1.13 8.75 6.03
C ILE A 166 -2.14 8.08 5.10
N ILE A 167 -1.82 6.88 4.58
CA ILE A 167 -2.77 6.07 3.80
C ILE A 167 -3.63 5.15 4.68
N GLY A 168 -3.44 5.17 6.00
CA GLY A 168 -4.20 4.37 6.96
C GLY A 168 -3.83 2.87 6.95
N LYS A 169 -2.62 2.53 6.51
CA LYS A 169 -2.04 1.17 6.43
C LYS A 169 -1.16 0.85 7.66
N GLN A 170 -1.11 1.68 8.70
CA GLN A 170 -0.20 1.45 9.85
C GLN A 170 -0.41 0.11 10.60
N SER A 171 -1.57 -0.52 10.47
CA SER A 171 -1.82 -1.87 10.99
C SER A 171 -1.09 -2.98 10.21
N ASP A 172 -0.54 -2.65 9.04
CA ASP A 172 0.19 -3.53 8.12
C ASP A 172 1.59 -2.98 7.79
N THR A 173 2.13 -2.10 8.65
CA THR A 173 3.52 -1.62 8.55
C THR A 173 4.49 -2.69 9.04
N LYS A 174 4.98 -3.50 8.11
CA LYS A 174 5.91 -4.61 8.34
C LYS A 174 7.04 -4.57 7.32
N LEU A 175 8.19 -5.12 7.68
CA LEU A 175 9.40 -5.09 6.85
C LEU A 175 9.21 -5.80 5.49
N ALA A 176 8.30 -6.77 5.41
CA ALA A 176 7.94 -7.44 4.16
C ALA A 176 7.14 -6.55 3.17
N ASN A 177 6.53 -5.46 3.66
CA ASN A 177 5.81 -4.49 2.83
C ASN A 177 6.66 -3.27 2.47
N MET A 178 7.93 -3.29 2.83
CA MET A 178 8.93 -2.31 2.43
C MET A 178 9.95 -2.99 1.54
N ILE A 179 10.41 -2.28 0.51
CA ILE A 179 11.52 -2.74 -0.32
C ILE A 179 12.70 -1.80 -0.15
N VAL A 180 13.89 -2.36 -0.25
CA VAL A 180 15.15 -1.62 -0.30
C VAL A 180 15.84 -1.89 -1.63
N ARG A 181 16.21 -0.82 -2.32
CA ARG A 181 17.02 -0.84 -3.54
C ARG A 181 18.43 -0.40 -3.21
N ASP A 182 19.40 -1.19 -3.61
CA ASP A 182 20.82 -0.86 -3.50
C ASP A 182 21.33 -0.20 -4.79
N ASP A 183 21.57 1.11 -4.72
CA ASP A 183 22.12 1.92 -5.82
C ASP A 183 23.63 2.17 -5.64
N GLY A 184 24.30 1.37 -4.82
CA GLY A 184 25.74 1.46 -4.55
C GLY A 184 26.03 2.28 -3.30
N ASP A 185 26.02 3.61 -3.40
CA ASP A 185 26.26 4.51 -2.26
C ASP A 185 24.99 4.78 -1.43
N LYS A 186 23.83 4.38 -1.96
CA LYS A 186 22.50 4.65 -1.39
C LYS A 186 21.69 3.38 -1.21
N LEU A 187 20.93 3.35 -0.12
CA LEU A 187 19.84 2.41 0.10
C LEU A 187 18.53 3.18 0.00
N ILE A 188 17.74 2.88 -1.03
CA ILE A 188 16.48 3.58 -1.30
C ILE A 188 15.32 2.72 -0.80
N PHE A 189 14.57 3.25 0.15
CA PHE A 189 13.45 2.58 0.79
C PHE A 189 12.13 3.04 0.19
N THR A 190 11.24 2.10 -0.14
CA THR A 190 9.89 2.36 -0.68
C THR A 190 8.86 1.40 -0.07
N THR A 191 7.59 1.79 -0.08
CA THR A 191 6.47 0.97 0.43
C THR A 191 5.77 0.31 -0.74
N ILE A 192 5.32 -0.92 -0.55
CA ILE A 192 4.57 -1.71 -1.53
C ILE A 192 3.37 -2.38 -0.85
N ASP A 193 2.49 -3.00 -1.63
CA ASP A 193 1.34 -3.74 -1.09
C ASP A 193 0.34 -2.80 -0.40
N ASN A 194 -0.20 -1.89 -1.18
CA ASN A 194 -1.08 -0.80 -0.74
C ASN A 194 -2.55 -1.24 -0.69
N GLU A 195 -2.86 -2.52 -0.91
CA GLU A 195 -4.22 -3.07 -0.82
C GLU A 195 -4.85 -2.93 0.57
N ARG A 196 -4.04 -2.80 1.63
CA ARG A 196 -4.49 -2.56 3.01
C ARG A 196 -4.70 -1.08 3.36
N ALA A 197 -4.38 -0.16 2.46
CA ALA A 197 -4.70 1.25 2.65
C ALA A 197 -6.21 1.49 2.80
N VAL A 198 -6.58 2.64 3.34
CA VAL A 198 -7.98 3.05 3.47
C VAL A 198 -8.61 3.15 2.09
N THR A 199 -9.74 2.46 1.90
CA THR A 199 -10.61 2.62 0.73
C THR A 199 -11.47 3.87 0.92
N PRO A 200 -11.29 4.93 0.12
CA PRO A 200 -12.07 6.15 0.25
C PRO A 200 -13.42 5.99 -0.47
N THR A 201 -14.30 5.13 0.02
CA THR A 201 -15.72 5.17 -0.39
C THR A 201 -16.49 6.01 0.60
N GLY A 202 -17.34 6.91 0.10
CA GLY A 202 -17.99 8.00 0.87
C GLY A 202 -18.90 7.59 2.04
N LEU A 203 -18.99 6.29 2.39
CA LEU A 203 -19.82 5.76 3.48
C LEU A 203 -19.15 4.64 4.30
N SER A 204 -17.87 4.33 4.07
CA SER A 204 -17.20 3.25 4.81
C SER A 204 -16.74 3.71 6.20
N PHE A 205 -17.58 3.46 7.21
CA PHE A 205 -17.30 3.68 8.64
C PHE A 205 -16.37 2.62 9.27
N PHE A 206 -15.89 1.64 8.50
CA PHE A 206 -15.08 0.53 9.01
C PHE A 206 -13.79 0.36 8.20
N HIS A 207 -12.84 1.25 8.43
CA HIS A 207 -11.43 0.93 8.17
C HIS A 207 -10.77 0.55 9.48
N PRO A 208 -9.92 -0.49 9.50
CA PRO A 208 -9.28 -0.96 10.73
C PRO A 208 -8.42 0.13 11.37
N THR A 209 -7.92 1.07 10.57
CA THR A 209 -7.05 2.16 11.00
C THR A 209 -7.34 3.45 10.21
N SER A 210 -7.62 4.54 10.92
CA SER A 210 -7.71 5.88 10.32
C SER A 210 -6.32 6.42 9.96
N PRO A 211 -6.18 7.25 8.91
CA PRO A 211 -4.94 7.94 8.63
C PRO A 211 -4.39 8.69 9.85
N THR A 212 -3.08 8.59 10.06
CA THR A 212 -2.37 9.29 11.13
C THR A 212 -1.19 10.06 10.56
N TYR A 213 -0.72 11.08 11.27
CA TYR A 213 0.35 11.97 10.81
C TYR A 213 1.43 12.07 11.89
N PRO A 214 2.31 11.05 12.01
CA PRO A 214 3.39 11.04 12.99
C PRO A 214 4.36 12.20 12.76
N ILE A 215 4.93 12.71 13.86
CA ILE A 215 5.73 13.94 13.87
C ILE A 215 7.22 13.70 14.17
N ASN A 216 7.60 12.46 14.47
CA ASN A 216 8.97 12.12 14.83
C ASN A 216 9.33 10.68 14.45
N LYS A 217 10.63 10.43 14.30
CA LYS A 217 11.17 9.13 13.90
C LYS A 217 10.88 7.99 14.88
N LEU A 218 10.85 8.28 16.18
CA LEU A 218 10.56 7.25 17.20
C LEU A 218 9.16 6.67 17.05
N ALA A 219 8.17 7.51 16.73
CA ALA A 219 6.81 7.07 16.45
C ALA A 219 6.74 6.19 15.19
N LEU A 220 7.52 6.52 14.17
CA LEU A 220 7.60 5.75 12.91
C LEU A 220 8.32 4.41 13.08
N ILE A 221 9.39 4.34 13.88
CA ILE A 221 10.08 3.08 14.13
C ILE A 221 9.19 2.15 14.96
N ARG A 222 8.56 2.66 16.01
CA ARG A 222 7.68 1.87 16.89
C ARG A 222 6.44 1.29 16.19
N SER A 223 6.05 1.82 15.03
CA SER A 223 4.91 1.28 14.27
C SER A 223 5.27 0.06 13.42
N ILE A 224 6.57 -0.27 13.28
CA ILE A 224 7.01 -1.46 12.54
C ILE A 224 6.72 -2.69 13.39
N HIS A 225 5.75 -3.51 12.96
CA HIS A 225 5.27 -4.66 13.72
C HIS A 225 6.35 -5.73 13.96
N ASP A 226 7.28 -5.91 13.02
CA ASP A 226 8.42 -6.83 13.15
C ASP A 226 9.36 -6.52 14.32
N LEU A 227 9.37 -5.29 14.83
CA LEU A 227 10.24 -4.91 15.95
C LEU A 227 9.69 -5.34 17.32
N SER A 228 8.41 -5.71 17.35
CA SER A 228 7.73 -6.13 18.57
C SER A 228 7.82 -7.64 18.76
N GLU A 229 7.57 -8.11 19.99
CA GLU A 229 7.45 -9.54 20.26
C GLU A 229 6.26 -10.15 19.51
N LYS A 230 6.36 -11.45 19.23
CA LYS A 230 5.25 -12.20 18.65
C LYS A 230 4.12 -12.33 19.66
N SER A 231 2.89 -12.08 19.22
CA SER A 231 1.68 -12.23 20.03
C SER A 231 0.52 -12.72 19.16
N ASP A 232 -0.62 -13.04 19.74
CA ASP A 232 -1.82 -13.41 18.96
C ASP A 232 -2.20 -12.31 17.96
N ASP A 233 -2.00 -11.04 18.33
CA ASP A 233 -2.28 -9.86 17.52
C ASP A 233 -1.11 -9.45 16.59
N ASN A 234 0.11 -9.93 16.82
CA ASN A 234 1.30 -9.62 16.02
C ASN A 234 1.93 -10.89 15.43
N GLN A 235 1.64 -11.14 14.15
CA GLN A 235 2.16 -12.27 13.38
C GLN A 235 3.18 -11.85 12.31
N ALA A 236 3.85 -10.70 12.49
CA ALA A 236 4.86 -10.23 11.55
C ALA A 236 6.04 -11.23 11.43
N GLY A 237 6.68 -11.27 10.27
CA GLY A 237 7.61 -12.35 9.89
C GLY A 237 8.87 -12.41 10.72
N LEU A 238 9.30 -11.28 11.29
CA LEU A 238 10.46 -11.17 12.17
C LEU A 238 10.12 -10.75 13.61
N ALA A 239 8.85 -10.81 14.01
CA ALA A 239 8.45 -10.50 15.39
C ALA A 239 9.22 -11.35 16.42
N GLY A 240 9.88 -10.68 17.36
CA GLY A 240 10.77 -11.30 18.36
C GLY A 240 12.19 -11.64 17.87
N ASP A 241 12.52 -11.42 16.59
CA ASP A 241 13.88 -11.64 16.08
C ASP A 241 14.83 -10.51 16.51
N PRO A 242 15.98 -10.80 17.16
CA PRO A 242 16.93 -9.78 17.58
C PRO A 242 17.46 -8.91 16.44
N ARG A 243 17.56 -9.45 15.21
CA ARG A 243 18.03 -8.70 14.04
C ARG A 243 17.05 -7.62 13.61
N ALA A 244 15.74 -7.85 13.81
CA ALA A 244 14.73 -6.83 13.56
C ALA A 244 14.91 -5.67 14.54
N LYS A 245 15.09 -5.95 15.84
CA LYS A 245 15.35 -4.92 16.85
C LYS A 245 16.60 -4.10 16.52
N GLU A 246 17.69 -4.76 16.14
CA GLU A 246 18.92 -4.10 15.67
C GLU A 246 18.65 -3.19 14.47
N PHE A 247 17.90 -3.66 13.47
CA PHE A 247 17.48 -2.82 12.35
C PHE A 247 16.72 -1.57 12.82
N GLY A 248 15.78 -1.72 13.77
CA GLY A 248 15.01 -0.60 14.32
C GLY A 248 15.87 0.45 14.99
N GLU A 249 16.85 0.03 15.80
CA GLU A 249 17.81 0.93 16.47
C GLU A 249 18.70 1.66 15.46
N LEU A 250 19.20 0.95 14.44
CA LEU A 250 20.03 1.55 13.39
C LEU A 250 19.23 2.49 12.50
N ALA A 251 18.03 2.09 12.09
CA ALA A 251 17.10 2.92 11.34
C ALA A 251 16.80 4.22 12.10
N GLU A 252 16.47 4.14 13.39
CA GLU A 252 16.26 5.33 14.23
C GLU A 252 17.49 6.25 14.25
N SER A 253 18.70 5.68 14.30
CA SER A 253 19.95 6.45 14.37
C SER A 253 20.26 7.23 13.09
N VAL A 254 19.86 6.71 11.91
CA VAL A 254 20.12 7.35 10.61
C VAL A 254 18.98 8.25 10.15
N MET A 255 17.79 8.12 10.75
CA MET A 255 16.64 8.96 10.43
C MET A 255 16.74 10.38 11.03
N GLU A 256 16.22 11.35 10.30
CA GLU A 256 16.18 12.77 10.66
C GLU A 256 14.74 13.27 10.71
N ASN A 257 14.33 13.90 11.82
CA ASN A 257 12.98 14.48 11.93
C ASN A 257 12.73 15.58 10.87
N GLU A 258 13.77 16.26 10.39
CA GLU A 258 13.64 17.25 9.32
C GLU A 258 13.13 16.62 8.01
N LYS A 259 13.50 15.37 7.72
CA LYS A 259 13.03 14.64 6.53
C LYS A 259 11.53 14.36 6.60
N ILE A 260 10.97 14.19 7.79
CA ILE A 260 9.53 14.05 8.04
C ILE A 260 8.79 15.32 7.63
N ASP A 261 9.26 16.48 8.11
CA ASP A 261 8.67 17.78 7.77
C ASP A 261 8.81 18.09 6.27
N ASN A 262 9.98 17.79 5.69
CA ASN A 262 10.22 17.94 4.25
C ASN A 262 9.28 17.07 3.41
N TYR A 263 8.97 15.85 3.87
CA TYR A 263 8.02 14.99 3.20
C TYR A 263 6.59 15.54 3.25
N TYR A 264 6.13 16.03 4.39
CA TYR A 264 4.83 16.69 4.48
C TYR A 264 4.76 17.92 3.56
N GLN A 265 5.83 18.72 3.48
CA GLN A 265 5.90 19.84 2.53
C GLN A 265 5.78 19.39 1.07
N LYS A 266 6.48 18.32 0.70
CA LYS A 266 6.42 17.74 -0.63
C LYS A 266 5.01 17.26 -0.95
N LEU A 267 4.42 16.47 -0.05
CA LEU A 267 3.07 15.95 -0.15
C LEU A 267 2.03 17.07 -0.33
N ALA A 268 2.06 18.09 0.52
CA ALA A 268 1.12 19.21 0.49
C ALA A 268 1.16 20.01 -0.83
N ARG A 269 2.27 19.96 -1.58
CA ARG A 269 2.49 20.72 -2.82
C ARG A 269 2.47 19.89 -4.09
N THR A 270 2.47 18.57 -4.00
CA THR A 270 2.54 17.69 -5.17
C THR A 270 1.26 17.82 -6.01
N ASN A 271 1.39 17.91 -7.32
CA ASN A 271 0.23 17.86 -8.20
C ASN A 271 -0.25 16.41 -8.38
N LEU A 272 -1.42 16.08 -7.83
CA LEU A 272 -2.04 14.75 -7.93
C LEU A 272 -3.17 14.69 -8.99
N ASP A 273 -3.45 15.79 -9.69
CA ASP A 273 -4.44 15.82 -10.76
C ASP A 273 -4.16 14.78 -11.87
N PRO A 274 -2.91 14.51 -12.30
CA PRO A 274 -2.64 13.47 -13.29
C PRO A 274 -3.18 12.09 -12.89
N VAL A 275 -3.08 11.72 -11.61
CA VAL A 275 -3.57 10.42 -11.11
C VAL A 275 -5.11 10.38 -11.12
N ILE A 276 -5.76 11.49 -10.81
CA ILE A 276 -7.22 11.61 -10.87
C ILE A 276 -7.72 11.60 -12.31
N ASP A 277 -7.02 12.25 -13.24
CA ASP A 277 -7.34 12.22 -14.67
C ASP A 277 -7.21 10.80 -15.25
N GLN A 278 -6.15 10.09 -14.86
CA GLN A 278 -5.97 8.67 -15.18
C GLN A 278 -7.13 7.82 -14.65
N CYS A 279 -7.58 8.05 -13.41
CA CYS A 279 -8.75 7.37 -12.85
C CYS A 279 -10.01 7.62 -13.68
N ASN A 280 -10.31 8.88 -14.01
CA ASN A 280 -11.49 9.25 -14.79
C ASN A 280 -11.46 8.64 -16.20
N ARG A 281 -10.29 8.63 -16.84
CA ARG A 281 -10.09 7.97 -18.14
C ARG A 281 -10.36 6.47 -18.04
N LEU A 282 -9.85 5.79 -17.02
CA LEU A 282 -10.11 4.37 -16.79
C LEU A 282 -11.57 4.07 -16.45
N ALA A 283 -12.24 4.94 -15.68
CA ALA A 283 -13.66 4.78 -15.36
C ALA A 283 -14.51 4.83 -16.63
N LYS A 284 -14.21 5.78 -17.52
CA LYS A 284 -14.86 5.89 -18.83
C LYS A 284 -14.52 4.70 -19.73
N ALA A 285 -13.24 4.34 -19.86
CA ALA A 285 -12.78 3.30 -20.77
C ALA A 285 -13.19 1.89 -20.33
N SER A 286 -13.39 1.67 -19.04
CA SER A 286 -13.91 0.42 -18.48
C SER A 286 -15.43 0.43 -18.29
N ASN A 287 -16.14 1.48 -18.73
CA ASN A 287 -17.58 1.66 -18.58
C ASN A 287 -18.05 1.42 -17.13
N ASN A 288 -17.31 1.96 -16.16
CA ASN A 288 -17.51 1.76 -14.72
C ASN A 288 -17.37 0.30 -14.22
N GLY A 289 -16.78 -0.60 -15.02
CA GLY A 289 -16.59 -2.01 -14.68
C GLY A 289 -15.43 -2.25 -13.73
N LEU A 290 -14.23 -1.82 -14.10
CA LEU A 290 -13.02 -1.96 -13.27
C LEU A 290 -12.90 -0.79 -12.28
N VAL A 291 -12.91 0.44 -12.79
CA VAL A 291 -12.88 1.68 -12.00
C VAL A 291 -14.23 2.35 -12.16
N LYS A 292 -14.86 2.78 -11.06
CA LYS A 292 -16.11 3.55 -11.11
C LYS A 292 -15.82 5.04 -10.97
N GLN A 293 -16.68 5.86 -11.56
CA GLN A 293 -16.60 7.32 -11.38
C GLN A 293 -16.63 7.73 -9.89
N SER A 294 -17.38 6.99 -9.07
CA SER A 294 -17.43 7.20 -7.61
C SER A 294 -16.10 6.91 -6.91
N ASP A 295 -15.29 5.97 -7.43
CA ASP A 295 -13.96 5.72 -6.87
C ASP A 295 -13.07 6.95 -7.11
N CYS A 296 -13.09 7.51 -8.32
CA CYS A 296 -12.29 8.69 -8.66
C CYS A 296 -12.64 9.92 -7.81
N VAL A 297 -13.94 10.15 -7.56
CA VAL A 297 -14.38 11.20 -6.63
C VAL A 297 -13.88 10.93 -5.21
N GLY A 298 -13.97 9.67 -4.75
CA GLY A 298 -13.46 9.24 -3.45
C GLY A 298 -11.97 9.51 -3.28
N TYR A 299 -11.15 9.08 -4.24
CA TYR A 299 -9.71 9.33 -4.24
C TYR A 299 -9.35 10.81 -4.36
N GLN A 300 -10.10 11.59 -5.16
CA GLN A 300 -9.88 13.03 -5.24
C GLN A 300 -10.08 13.71 -3.88
N LEU A 301 -11.17 13.37 -3.17
CA LEU A 301 -11.42 13.89 -1.82
C LEU A 301 -10.36 13.43 -0.82
N PHE A 302 -9.99 12.15 -0.89
CA PHE A 302 -8.97 11.56 -0.02
C PHE A 302 -7.61 12.23 -0.20
N PHE A 303 -7.14 12.41 -1.44
CA PHE A 303 -5.88 13.07 -1.72
C PHE A 303 -5.89 14.54 -1.29
N LYS A 304 -6.99 15.26 -1.52
CA LYS A 304 -7.13 16.64 -1.04
C LYS A 304 -7.06 16.74 0.49
N GLU A 305 -7.76 15.86 1.20
CA GLU A 305 -7.70 15.82 2.66
C GLU A 305 -6.28 15.44 3.13
N MET A 306 -5.63 14.47 2.48
CA MET A 306 -4.25 14.10 2.78
C MET A 306 -3.27 15.27 2.64
N GLN A 307 -3.37 16.02 1.53
CA GLN A 307 -2.55 17.22 1.30
C GLN A 307 -2.84 18.33 2.30
N LYS A 308 -4.12 18.55 2.62
CA LYS A 308 -4.55 19.53 3.64
C LYS A 308 -3.95 19.20 5.01
N ARG A 309 -4.07 17.93 5.45
CA ARG A 309 -3.51 17.48 6.74
C ARG A 309 -2.00 17.57 6.78
N ALA A 310 -1.31 17.26 5.69
CA ALA A 310 0.13 17.49 5.57
C ALA A 310 0.47 18.98 5.71
N GLY A 311 -0.33 19.86 5.10
CA GLY A 311 -0.28 21.32 5.30
C GLY A 311 -0.37 21.74 6.77
N GLU A 312 -1.40 21.25 7.46
CA GLU A 312 -1.63 21.50 8.90
C GLU A 312 -0.45 21.04 9.76
N GLN A 313 0.21 19.90 9.43
CA GLN A 313 1.40 19.45 10.17
C GLN A 313 2.57 20.42 10.06
N ILE A 314 2.79 21.00 8.88
CA ILE A 314 3.87 21.97 8.66
C ILE A 314 3.63 23.24 9.48
N GLU A 315 2.39 23.73 9.53
CA GLU A 315 2.01 24.89 10.33
C GLU A 315 2.21 24.63 11.83
N ASN A 316 1.78 23.46 12.29
CA ASN A 316 1.96 23.04 13.69
C ASN A 316 3.44 22.87 14.08
N SER A 317 4.29 22.36 13.18
CA SER A 317 5.74 22.23 13.40
C SER A 317 6.38 23.61 13.59
N LYS A 318 6.02 24.60 12.75
CA LYS A 318 6.51 25.98 12.88
C LYS A 318 6.17 26.58 14.24
N ILE A 319 4.93 26.44 14.69
CA ILE A 319 4.45 26.97 15.99
C ILE A 319 5.25 26.38 17.16
N ARG A 320 5.49 25.06 17.15
CA ARG A 320 6.30 24.39 18.19
C ARG A 320 7.74 24.89 18.24
N ASN A 321 8.34 25.12 17.08
CA ASN A 321 9.71 25.63 16.99
C ASN A 321 9.82 27.08 17.50
N THR A 322 8.82 27.93 17.27
CA THR A 322 8.78 29.29 17.84
C THR A 322 8.55 29.33 19.35
N ASN A 323 7.89 28.33 19.94
CA ASN A 323 7.64 28.26 21.39
C ASN A 323 8.75 27.55 22.18
N SER A 324 9.79 27.07 21.48
CA SER A 324 10.94 26.37 22.08
C SER A 324 12.20 27.26 22.12
N VAL A 325 12.05 28.55 21.80
CA VAL A 325 13.09 29.60 21.88
C VAL A 325 12.78 30.53 23.04
#